data_AF-A0A956PGU7-F1
#
_entry.id   AF-A0A956PGU7-F1
#
_cell.length_a   1.000
_cell.length_b   1.000
_cell.length_c   1.000
_cell.angle_alpha   90.00
_cell.angle_beta   90.00
_cell.angle_gamma   90.00
#
_symmetry.space_group_name_H-M   'P 1'
#
loop_
_entity.id
_entity.type
_entity.pdbx_description
1 polymer ?
#
loop_
_entity_poly.entity_id
_entity_poly.type
_entity_poly.pdbx_seq_one_letter_code
_entity_poly.pdbx_strand_id
1 'polypeptide(L)'
;MSRVTDQKLVIWIVAIALVIIMVGAAAYLYQQQEGPPTFATSYGLGQPGTKPGEFNTPTGVSVAPSGFLYVLEHEACRVQQLSIDGEPVAAWGELGAKEKQFDGPLRIANDGDGNLWIADTGNHRIQW
;
A
#
# COMPACT_ATOMS: atom_id res chain seq x y z
N MET A 1 -39.99 -48.65 -21.52
CA MET A 1 -39.60 -48.20 -20.16
C MET A 1 -38.25 -47.46 -20.13
N SER A 2 -37.40 -47.56 -21.16
CA SER A 2 -36.02 -46.99 -21.21
C SER A 2 -35.91 -45.47 -21.42
N ARG A 3 -36.74 -44.87 -22.29
CA ARG A 3 -36.60 -43.46 -22.71
C ARG A 3 -36.84 -42.43 -21.60
N VAL A 4 -37.69 -42.75 -20.63
CA VAL A 4 -37.98 -41.90 -19.46
C VAL A 4 -36.85 -41.99 -18.42
N THR A 5 -36.22 -43.16 -18.28
CA THR A 5 -35.02 -43.33 -17.43
C THR A 5 -33.81 -42.59 -17.99
N ASP A 6 -33.62 -42.59 -19.31
CA ASP A 6 -32.53 -41.86 -19.97
C ASP A 6 -32.67 -40.34 -19.79
N GLN A 7 -33.89 -39.81 -19.95
CA GLN A 7 -34.17 -38.38 -19.74
C GLN A 7 -33.96 -37.96 -18.28
N LYS A 8 -34.38 -38.79 -17.32
CA LYS A 8 -34.11 -38.55 -15.89
C LYS A 8 -32.62 -38.56 -15.60
N LEU A 9 -31.87 -39.50 -16.19
CA LEU A 9 -30.42 -39.60 -16.02
C LEU A 9 -29.68 -38.35 -16.54
N VAL A 10 -30.05 -37.85 -17.72
CA VAL A 10 -29.47 -36.61 -18.28
C VAL A 10 -29.77 -35.41 -17.38
N ILE A 11 -31.00 -35.30 -16.88
CA ILE A 11 -31.39 -34.23 -15.94
C ILE A 11 -30.54 -34.29 -14.66
N TRP A 12 -30.30 -35.49 -14.10
CA TRP A 12 -29.44 -35.67 -12.93
C TRP A 12 -27.98 -35.30 -13.21
N ILE A 13 -27.43 -35.69 -14.37
CA ILE A 13 -26.06 -35.35 -14.75
C ILE A 13 -25.89 -33.83 -14.87
N VAL A 14 -26.82 -33.15 -15.53
CA VAL A 14 -26.79 -31.69 -15.67
C VAL A 14 -26.96 -31.01 -14.31
N ALA A 15 -27.87 -31.50 -13.45
CA ALA A 15 -28.05 -30.96 -12.11
C ALA A 15 -26.78 -31.10 -11.26
N ILE A 16 -26.10 -32.24 -11.31
CA ILE A 16 -24.83 -32.47 -10.61
C ILE A 16 -23.75 -31.52 -11.15
N ALA A 17 -23.63 -31.38 -12.47
CA ALA A 17 -22.67 -30.48 -13.09
C ALA A 17 -22.88 -29.02 -12.66
N LEU A 18 -24.14 -28.55 -12.61
CA LEU A 18 -24.46 -27.20 -12.14
C LEU A 18 -24.12 -27.01 -10.66
N VAL A 19 -24.36 -28.00 -9.80
CA VAL A 19 -23.98 -27.93 -8.38
C VAL A 19 -22.45 -27.84 -8.24
N ILE A 20 -21.70 -28.64 -9.00
CA ILE A 20 -20.22 -28.59 -8.98
C ILE A 20 -19.73 -27.21 -9.43
N ILE A 21 -20.30 -26.64 -10.50
CA ILE A 21 -19.95 -25.30 -10.98
C ILE A 21 -20.28 -24.25 -9.92
N MET A 22 -21.46 -24.31 -9.31
CA MET A 22 -21.85 -23.34 -8.27
C MET A 22 -20.95 -23.44 -7.03
N VAL A 23 -20.64 -24.64 -6.56
CA VAL A 23 -19.72 -24.84 -5.43
C VAL A 23 -18.31 -24.38 -5.79
N GLY A 24 -17.84 -24.69 -7.00
CA GLY A 24 -16.54 -24.24 -7.49
C GLY A 24 -16.46 -22.72 -7.63
N ALA A 25 -17.50 -22.08 -8.17
CA ALA A 25 -17.60 -20.63 -8.27
C ALA A 25 -17.68 -19.97 -6.88
N ALA A 26 -18.46 -20.53 -5.96
CA ALA A 26 -18.54 -20.04 -4.58
C ALA A 26 -17.20 -20.17 -3.86
N ALA A 27 -16.48 -21.29 -4.02
CA ALA A 27 -15.15 -21.49 -3.46
C ALA A 27 -14.12 -20.52 -4.06
N TYR A 28 -14.18 -20.30 -5.37
CA TYR A 28 -13.32 -19.32 -6.06
C TYR A 28 -13.58 -17.89 -5.57
N LEU A 29 -14.85 -17.50 -5.43
CA LEU A 29 -15.22 -16.18 -4.91
C LEU A 29 -14.82 -16.01 -3.44
N TYR A 30 -14.92 -17.07 -2.63
CA TYR A 30 -14.49 -17.04 -1.23
C TYR A 30 -12.97 -16.84 -1.09
N GLN A 31 -12.17 -17.44 -1.98
CA GLN A 31 -10.71 -17.23 -2.00
C GLN A 31 -10.30 -15.82 -2.44
N GLN A 32 -11.13 -15.12 -3.21
CA GLN A 32 -10.89 -13.74 -3.66
C GLN A 32 -11.23 -12.69 -2.58
N GLN A 33 -11.77 -13.11 -1.44
CA GLN A 33 -12.08 -12.21 -0.36
C GLN A 33 -10.81 -11.94 0.46
N GLU A 34 -10.23 -10.76 0.28
CA GLU A 34 -9.15 -10.27 1.15
C GLU A 34 -9.64 -10.27 2.61
N GLY A 35 -8.86 -10.89 3.50
CA GLY A 35 -9.13 -10.85 4.94
C GLY A 35 -9.02 -9.43 5.50
N PRO A 36 -9.37 -9.20 6.78
CA PRO A 36 -9.11 -7.91 7.39
C PRO A 36 -7.61 -7.60 7.32
N PRO A 37 -7.22 -6.31 7.14
CA PRO A 37 -5.81 -5.94 7.11
C PRO A 37 -5.13 -6.33 8.42
N THR A 38 -3.90 -6.82 8.32
CA THR A 38 -3.07 -7.16 9.47
C THR A 38 -2.01 -6.09 9.68
N PHE A 39 -1.57 -5.94 10.94
CA PHE A 39 -0.41 -5.11 11.25
C PHE A 39 0.85 -5.83 10.74
N ALA A 40 1.52 -5.26 9.75
CA ALA A 40 2.68 -5.89 9.13
C ALA A 40 3.93 -5.80 10.01
N THR A 41 4.38 -4.58 10.31
CA THR A 41 5.60 -4.32 11.09
C THR A 41 5.66 -2.85 11.56
N SER A 42 6.64 -2.53 12.40
CA SER A 42 6.95 -1.17 12.87
C SER A 42 8.42 -0.83 12.63
N TYR A 43 8.71 0.38 12.16
CA TYR A 43 10.07 0.91 12.04
C TYR A 43 10.31 2.07 13.02
N GLY A 44 11.58 2.32 13.33
CA GLY A 44 12.02 3.34 14.27
C GLY A 44 12.09 2.83 15.71
N LEU A 45 12.53 3.73 16.60
CA LEU A 45 12.84 3.39 17.99
C LEU A 45 11.70 3.67 18.98
N GLY A 46 10.56 4.18 18.50
CA GLY A 46 9.46 4.64 19.36
C GLY A 46 9.78 5.90 20.19
N GLN A 47 10.87 6.60 19.85
CA GLN A 47 11.30 7.86 20.46
C GLN A 47 11.88 8.77 19.37
N PRO A 48 11.86 10.11 19.57
CA PRO A 48 12.44 11.05 18.64
C PRO A 48 13.91 10.74 18.33
N GLY A 49 14.28 10.80 17.06
CA GLY A 49 15.66 10.68 16.62
C GLY A 49 15.91 11.36 15.28
N THR A 50 17.19 11.46 14.92
CA THR A 50 17.65 12.27 13.78
C THR A 50 18.57 11.51 12.84
N LYS A 51 18.96 10.27 13.18
CA LYS A 51 19.78 9.44 12.30
C LYS A 51 18.91 8.77 11.21
N PRO A 52 19.53 8.25 10.14
CA PRO A 52 18.81 7.43 9.17
C PRO A 52 18.09 6.26 9.86
N GLY A 53 16.80 6.08 9.56
CA GLY A 53 15.94 5.06 10.20
C GLY A 53 15.39 5.44 11.57
N GLU A 54 15.78 6.59 12.13
CA GLU A 54 15.12 7.22 13.28
C GLU A 54 14.18 8.32 12.81
N PHE A 55 13.09 8.56 13.55
CA PHE A 55 12.08 9.56 13.19
C PHE A 55 11.83 10.52 14.35
N ASN A 56 11.65 11.80 14.04
CA ASN A 56 11.22 12.80 15.03
C ASN A 56 9.70 13.02 14.94
N THR A 57 9.19 13.35 13.74
CA THR A 57 7.76 13.64 13.52
C THR A 57 7.27 13.08 12.17
N PRO A 58 7.21 11.75 12.00
CA PRO A 58 6.74 11.14 10.77
C PRO A 58 5.24 11.41 10.60
N THR A 59 4.86 12.16 9.57
CA THR A 59 3.46 12.58 9.32
C THR A 59 2.83 11.99 8.06
N GLY A 60 3.66 11.45 7.17
CA GLY A 60 3.21 10.81 5.94
C GLY A 60 4.11 9.67 5.55
N VAL A 61 3.52 8.66 4.92
CA VAL A 61 4.23 7.53 4.32
C VAL A 61 3.65 7.25 2.94
N SER A 62 4.51 6.92 1.97
CA SER A 62 4.10 6.41 0.67
C SER A 62 4.97 5.23 0.27
N VAL A 63 4.42 4.33 -0.55
CA VAL A 63 5.12 3.17 -1.10
C VAL A 63 5.20 3.37 -2.60
N ALA A 64 6.41 3.50 -3.13
CA ALA A 64 6.59 3.61 -4.57
C ALA A 64 6.33 2.26 -5.27
N PRO A 65 6.01 2.25 -6.57
CA PRO A 65 5.91 1.02 -7.36
C PRO A 65 7.18 0.14 -7.31
N SER A 66 8.34 0.73 -7.03
CA SER A 66 9.60 0.01 -6.83
C SER A 66 9.70 -0.78 -5.52
N GLY A 67 8.75 -0.59 -4.59
CA GLY A 67 8.75 -1.17 -3.25
C GLY A 67 9.52 -0.37 -2.19
N PHE A 68 10.06 0.81 -2.53
CA PHE A 68 10.67 1.69 -1.53
C PHE A 68 9.60 2.45 -0.74
N LEU A 69 9.82 2.58 0.56
CA LEU A 69 9.03 3.41 1.46
C LEU A 69 9.61 4.81 1.51
N TYR A 70 8.76 5.83 1.48
CA TYR A 70 9.14 7.23 1.69
C TYR A 70 8.38 7.77 2.89
N VAL A 71 9.11 8.23 3.89
CA VAL A 71 8.56 8.79 5.13
C VAL A 71 8.85 10.28 5.17
N LEU A 72 7.81 11.09 5.33
CA LEU A 72 7.90 12.54 5.47
C LEU A 72 7.86 12.94 6.94
N GLU A 73 8.83 13.72 7.37
CA GLU A 73 8.94 14.26 8.72
C GLU A 73 8.67 15.76 8.73
N HIS A 74 7.61 16.17 9.45
CA HIS A 74 7.10 17.54 9.40
C HIS A 74 8.05 18.54 10.04
N GLU A 75 8.43 18.34 11.31
CA GLU A 75 9.30 19.30 12.02
C GLU A 75 10.75 19.19 11.56
N ALA A 76 11.20 17.99 11.19
CA ALA A 76 12.53 17.80 10.65
C ALA A 76 12.67 18.33 9.21
N CYS A 77 11.55 18.67 8.54
CA CYS A 77 11.52 19.10 7.13
C CYS A 77 12.30 18.13 6.23
N ARG A 78 12.15 16.83 6.48
CA ARG A 78 12.99 15.77 5.92
C ARG A 78 12.14 14.67 5.33
N VAL A 79 12.61 14.10 4.23
CA VAL A 79 12.11 12.86 3.65
C VAL A 79 13.16 11.78 3.84
N GLN A 80 12.74 10.60 4.28
CA GLN A 80 13.58 9.41 4.32
C GLN A 80 13.05 8.35 3.38
N GLN A 81 13.93 7.83 2.52
CA GLN A 81 13.69 6.65 1.72
C GLN A 81 14.22 5.42 2.45
N LEU A 82 13.39 4.40 2.59
CA LEU A 82 13.70 3.14 3.24
C LEU A 82 13.38 1.99 2.30
N SER A 83 14.08 0.87 2.47
CA SER A 83 13.62 -0.42 1.93
C SER A 83 12.29 -0.83 2.57
N ILE A 84 11.60 -1.80 1.97
CA ILE A 84 10.41 -2.41 2.56
C ILE A 84 10.70 -3.17 3.86
N ASP A 85 11.97 -3.43 4.18
CA ASP A 85 12.38 -4.03 5.46
C ASP A 85 12.73 -2.96 6.50
N GLY A 86 12.60 -1.66 6.15
CA GLY A 86 12.87 -0.53 7.05
C GLY A 86 14.31 -0.02 7.04
N GLU A 87 15.20 -0.67 6.30
CA GLU A 87 16.60 -0.23 6.21
C GLU A 87 16.70 1.12 5.49
N PRO A 88 17.39 2.11 6.07
CA PRO A 88 17.52 3.43 5.48
C PRO A 88 18.38 3.40 4.22
N VAL A 89 17.89 4.03 3.15
CA VAL A 89 18.57 4.11 1.85
C VAL A 89 19.09 5.51 1.59
N ALA A 90 18.25 6.52 1.78
CA ALA A 90 18.60 7.92 1.55
C ALA A 90 17.74 8.84 2.41
N ALA A 91 18.22 10.07 2.61
CA ALA A 91 17.46 11.13 3.23
C ALA A 91 17.80 12.48 2.60
N TRP A 92 16.81 13.35 2.46
CA TRP A 92 16.98 14.72 1.93
C TRP A 92 15.90 15.63 2.50
N GLY A 93 16.03 16.92 2.24
CA GLY A 93 15.17 17.94 2.83
C GLY A 93 15.84 18.67 3.98
N GLU A 94 15.49 19.94 4.09
CA GLU A 94 15.84 20.83 5.18
C GLU A 94 14.81 21.98 5.20
N LEU A 95 14.77 22.74 6.29
CA LEU A 95 13.90 23.91 6.37
C LEU A 95 14.27 24.94 5.30
N GLY A 96 13.31 25.37 4.48
CA GLY A 96 13.50 26.44 3.50
C GLY A 96 12.49 26.43 2.37
N ALA A 97 12.66 27.34 1.41
CA ALA A 97 11.72 27.59 0.32
C ALA A 97 12.27 27.23 -1.08
N LYS A 98 13.51 26.76 -1.18
CA LYS A 98 14.11 26.34 -2.46
C LYS A 98 13.62 24.94 -2.85
N GLU A 99 13.96 24.51 -4.07
CA GLU A 99 13.71 23.13 -4.51
C GLU A 99 14.32 22.14 -3.51
N LYS A 100 13.56 21.10 -3.13
CA LYS A 100 13.93 20.08 -2.13
C LYS A 100 14.15 20.60 -0.72
N GLN A 101 13.81 21.86 -0.44
CA GLN A 101 13.66 22.40 0.92
C GLN A 101 12.17 22.52 1.24
N PHE A 102 11.81 22.37 2.51
CA PHE A 102 10.41 22.32 2.94
C PHE A 102 10.15 23.27 4.10
N ASP A 103 8.92 23.73 4.25
CA ASP A 103 8.43 24.45 5.42
C ASP A 103 7.07 23.87 5.81
N GLY A 104 7.03 23.15 6.94
CA GLY A 104 5.84 22.44 7.40
C GLY A 104 5.22 21.47 6.37
N PRO A 105 5.97 20.50 5.81
CA PRO A 105 5.39 19.56 4.86
C PRO A 105 4.51 18.53 5.59
N LEU A 106 3.31 18.23 5.05
CA LEU A 106 2.30 17.42 5.76
C LEU A 106 1.94 16.08 5.10
N ARG A 107 2.08 15.97 3.78
CA ARG A 107 1.66 14.79 3.02
C ARG A 107 2.66 14.49 1.92
N ILE A 108 2.78 13.21 1.61
CA ILE A 108 3.67 12.63 0.60
C ILE A 108 2.89 11.58 -0.19
N ALA A 109 3.07 11.54 -1.50
CA ALA A 109 2.45 10.55 -2.37
C ALA A 109 3.37 10.22 -3.54
N ASN A 110 3.35 8.96 -3.98
CA ASN A 110 3.93 8.57 -5.25
C ASN A 110 2.88 8.59 -6.38
N ASP A 111 3.29 8.97 -7.59
CA ASP A 111 2.49 8.70 -8.79
C ASP A 111 2.83 7.32 -9.38
N GLY A 112 2.14 6.95 -10.47
CA GLY A 112 2.32 5.66 -11.14
C GLY A 112 3.68 5.48 -11.81
N ASP A 113 4.38 6.58 -12.09
CA ASP A 113 5.73 6.57 -12.67
C ASP A 113 6.83 6.53 -11.58
N GLY A 114 6.43 6.62 -10.31
CA GLY A 114 7.32 6.60 -9.16
C GLY A 114 7.86 7.97 -8.76
N ASN A 115 7.39 9.07 -9.34
CA ASN A 115 7.74 10.40 -8.84
C ASN A 115 7.08 10.62 -7.49
N LEU A 116 7.71 11.46 -6.67
CA LEU A 116 7.24 11.80 -5.34
C LEU A 116 6.60 13.18 -5.36
N TRP A 117 5.52 13.38 -4.63
CA TRP A 117 4.81 14.65 -4.52
C TRP A 117 4.57 14.96 -3.04
N ILE A 118 4.99 16.15 -2.61
CA ILE A 118 4.94 16.60 -1.23
C ILE A 118 4.10 17.87 -1.15
N ALA A 119 3.13 17.87 -0.23
CA ALA A 119 2.39 19.06 0.16
C ALA A 119 3.21 19.86 1.17
N ASP A 120 3.91 20.87 0.66
CA ASP A 120 4.82 21.76 1.38
C ASP A 120 4.06 23.00 1.86
N THR A 121 3.36 22.84 2.99
CA THR A 121 2.21 23.69 3.32
C THR A 121 2.57 25.09 3.78
N GLY A 122 3.72 25.26 4.47
CA GLY A 122 4.27 26.56 4.85
C GLY A 122 4.75 27.37 3.64
N ASN A 123 5.24 26.69 2.59
CA ASN A 123 5.60 27.34 1.33
C ASN A 123 4.44 27.45 0.33
N HIS A 124 3.23 27.01 0.72
CA HIS A 124 2.02 27.07 -0.11
C HIS A 124 2.16 26.43 -1.50
N ARG A 125 2.87 25.30 -1.60
CA ARG A 125 3.12 24.62 -2.88
C ARG A 125 3.05 23.10 -2.78
N ILE A 126 2.97 22.48 -3.95
CA ILE A 126 3.30 21.06 -4.14
C ILE A 126 4.67 21.00 -4.83
N GLN A 127 5.56 20.14 -4.36
CA GLN A 127 6.86 19.90 -5.01
C GLN A 127 7.26 18.42 -4.95
N TRP A 128 8.33 18.07 -5.64
CA TRP A 128 8.86 16.72 -5.76
C TRP A 128 10.31 16.63 -5.28
#